data_AF-A0A9C8L9C9-F1
#
_entry.id   AF-A0A9C8L9C9-F1
#
_cell.length_a   1.000
_cell.length_b   1.000
_cell.length_c   1.000
_cell.angle_alpha   90.00
_cell.angle_beta   90.00
_cell.angle_gamma   90.00
#
_symmetry.space_group_name_H-M   'P 1'
#
loop_
_entity.id
_entity.type
_entity.pdbx_description
1 polymer ?
#
loop_
_entity_poly.entity_id
_entity_poly.type
_entity_poly.pdbx_seq_one_letter_code
_entity_poly.pdbx_strand_id
1 'polypeptide(L)' 'MTKHLAQGEPAPDFALTDVSGREIHLSDYQGKKHVILVFTRGFV' A
#
# COMPACT_ATOMS: atom_id res chain seq x y z
N MET A 1 18.39 -6.04 2.68
CA MET A 1 17.65 -7.32 2.81
C MET A 1 16.31 -7.13 2.13
N THR A 2 16.06 -7.80 1.00
CA THR A 2 14.80 -7.70 0.27
C THR A 2 13.87 -8.81 0.76
N LYS A 3 12.75 -8.45 1.40
CA LYS A 3 11.74 -9.43 1.83
C LYS A 3 10.80 -9.70 0.66
N HIS A 4 10.71 -10.96 0.24
CA HIS A 4 9.66 -11.41 -0.67
C HIS A 4 8.39 -11.69 0.16
N LEU A 5 7.23 -11.20 -0.31
CA LEU A 5 5.97 -11.43 0.39
C LEU A 5 5.39 -12.79 0.00
N ALA A 6 5.02 -13.60 0.98
CA ALA A 6 4.32 -14.85 0.75
C ALA A 6 2.80 -14.66 0.81
N GLN A 7 2.05 -15.50 0.09
CA GLN A 7 0.59 -15.48 0.11
C GLN A 7 0.07 -15.77 1.53
N GLY A 8 -0.89 -14.97 1.99
CA GLY A 8 -1.51 -15.10 3.31
C GLY A 8 -0.75 -14.37 4.43
N GLU A 9 0.47 -13.88 4.18
CA GLU A 9 1.12 -12.97 5.12
C GLU A 9 0.36 -11.64 5.19
N PRO A 10 0.27 -11.02 6.38
CA PRO A 10 -0.22 -9.66 6.51
C PRO A 10 0.57 -8.72 5.59
N ALA A 11 -0.15 -7.86 4.86
CA ALA A 11 0.49 -6.83 4.07
C ALA A 11 1.31 -5.90 4.99
N PRO A 12 2.57 -5.58 4.64
CA PRO A 12 3.38 -4.68 5.45
C PRO A 12 2.77 -3.28 5.43
N ASP A 13 2.81 -2.61 6.57
CA ASP A 13 2.38 -1.21 6.61
C ASP A 13 3.42 -0.32 5.92
N PHE A 14 2.93 0.71 5.23
CA PHE A 14 3.75 1.73 4.59
C PHE A 14 2.94 3.02 4.47
N ALA A 15 3.66 4.14 4.41
CA ALA A 15 3.09 5.46 4.17
C ALA A 15 3.43 5.95 2.76
N LEU A 16 2.44 6.54 2.08
CA LEU A 16 2.63 7.24 0.81
C LEU A 16 1.96 8.61 0.89
N THR A 17 2.48 9.55 0.11
CA THR A 17 1.79 10.81 -0.14
C THR A 17 0.75 10.62 -1.24
N ASP A 18 -0.50 10.98 -0.97
CA ASP A 18 -1.57 10.96 -1.96
C ASP A 18 -1.47 12.14 -2.96
N VAL A 19 -2.38 12.19 -3.93
CA VAL A 19 -2.41 13.24 -4.97
C VAL A 19 -2.72 14.64 -4.43
N SER A 20 -3.22 14.75 -3.20
CA SER A 20 -3.49 16.02 -2.51
C SER A 20 -2.36 16.43 -1.57
N GLY A 21 -1.24 15.68 -1.54
CA GLY A 21 -0.12 15.94 -0.65
C GLY A 21 -0.31 15.40 0.77
N ARG A 22 -1.35 14.60 1.04
CA ARG A 22 -1.62 14.05 2.37
C ARG A 22 -0.89 12.73 2.53
N GLU A 23 -0.24 12.55 3.67
CA GLU A 23 0.31 11.24 4.04
C GLU A 23 -0.82 10.28 4.41
N ILE A 24 -0.79 9.09 3.84
CA ILE A 24 -1.73 8.00 4.11
C ILE A 24 -0.97 6.72 4.44
N HIS A 25 -1.46 5.95 5.40
CA HIS A 25 -0.92 4.63 5.74
C HIS A 25 -1.78 3.52 5.14
N LEU A 26 -1.18 2.37 4.79
CA LEU A 26 -1.95 1.20 4.39
C LEU A 26 -2.84 0.71 5.55
N SER A 27 -2.33 0.77 6.78
CA SER A 27 -3.04 0.38 7.99
C SER A 27 -4.32 1.19 8.24
N ASP A 28 -4.44 2.41 7.71
CA ASP A 28 -5.64 3.24 7.82
C ASP A 28 -6.90 2.58 7.24
N TYR A 29 -6.72 1.63 6.30
CA TYR A 29 -7.80 0.94 5.60
C TYR A 29 -8.13 -0.45 6.18
N GLN A 30 -7.29 -0.98 7.08
CA GLN A 30 -7.51 -2.31 7.66
C GLN A 30 -8.84 -2.40 8.41
N GLY A 31 -9.58 -3.49 8.18
CA GLY A 31 -10.89 -3.73 8.81
C GLY A 31 -12.02 -2.80 8.36
N LYS A 32 -11.74 -1.80 7.50
CA LYS A 32 -12.75 -0.86 7.01
C LYS A 32 -13.26 -1.25 5.63
N LYS A 33 -12.37 -1.65 4.71
CA LYS A 33 -12.68 -1.97 3.30
C LYS A 33 -11.67 -2.95 2.72
N HIS A 34 -12.03 -3.66 1.65
CA HIS A 34 -11.07 -4.37 0.82
C HIS A 34 -10.20 -3.36 0.05
N VAL A 35 -8.89 -3.62 -0.02
CA VAL A 35 -7.90 -2.74 -0.65
C VAL A 35 -7.18 -3.51 -1.75
N ILE A 36 -7.01 -2.86 -2.91
CA ILE A 36 -6.22 -3.36 -4.04
C ILE A 36 -5.12 -2.35 -4.30
N LEU A 37 -3.86 -2.79 -4.29
CA LEU A 37 -2.71 -1.96 -4.63
C LEU A 37 -2.32 -2.19 -6.08
N VAL A 38 -2.33 -1.12 -6.87
CA VAL A 38 -1.97 -1.18 -8.30
C VAL A 38 -0.69 -0.37 -8.49
N PHE A 39 0.38 -1.06 -8.89
CA PHE A 39 1.61 -0.41 -9.33
C PHE A 39 1.50 -0.11 -10.82
N THR A 40 0.97 1.06 -11.15
CA THR A 40 0.96 1.52 -12.53
C THR A 40 2.38 1.91 -12.95
N ARG A 41 2.81 1.47 -14.13
CA ARG A 41 3.95 2.11 -14.80
C ARG A 41 3.49 3.53 -15.16
N GLY A 42 3.96 4.54 -14.42
CA GLY A 42 3.76 5.92 -14.81
C GLY A 42 4.34 6.13 -16.21
N PHE A 43 3.60 6.79 -17.09
CA PHE A 43 4.20 7.30 -18.32
C PHE A 43 5.23 8.35 -17.90
N VAL A 44 6.51 8.04 -18.13
CA VAL A 44 7.60 9.01 -18.14
C VAL A 44 7.54 9.84 -19.41
#